data_AF-A0A833VRQ4-F1
#
_entry.id   AF-A0A833VRQ4-F1
#
_cell.length_a   1.000
_cell.length_b   1.000
_cell.length_c   1.000
_cell.angle_alpha   90.00
_cell.angle_beta   90.00
_cell.angle_gamma   90.00
#
_symmetry.space_group_name_H-M   'P 1'
#
loop_
_entity.id
_entity.type
_entity.pdbx_description
1 polymer ?
#
loop_
_entity_poly.entity_id
_entity_poly.type
_entity_poly.pdbx_seq_one_letter_code
_entity_poly.pdbx_strand_id
1 'polypeptide(L)'
;MPISTGQCCLSGLCNAMYFRNVTSHKTLFSSDMSLMPKSNSSDMVNRLGRPRDPIHPLFEKKFVDTMVKMGNIEVHTGKKGEMRRSCTEPTRNYPTTKSPTLIPRS
;
A
#
# COMPACT_ATOMS: atom_id res chain seq x y z
N MET A 1 21.09 -9.57 1.90
CA MET A 1 20.22 -10.52 1.19
C MET A 1 19.33 -9.69 0.26
N PRO A 2 19.41 -9.86 -1.07
CA PRO A 2 18.54 -9.12 -1.97
C PRO A 2 17.11 -9.66 -1.81
N ILE A 3 16.16 -8.77 -1.51
CA ILE A 3 14.74 -9.07 -1.65
C ILE A 3 14.54 -9.38 -3.13
N SER A 4 14.16 -10.63 -3.41
CA SER A 4 13.87 -11.15 -4.75
C SER A 4 12.92 -10.18 -5.48
N THR A 5 13.49 -9.36 -6.35
CA THR A 5 12.76 -8.48 -7.24
C THR A 5 12.17 -9.35 -8.34
N GLY A 6 10.85 -9.50 -8.36
CA GLY A 6 10.20 -10.01 -9.58
C GLY A 6 8.95 -10.87 -9.47
N GLN A 7 8.35 -11.12 -8.31
CA GLN A 7 7.22 -12.07 -8.24
C GLN A 7 6.01 -11.67 -7.37
N CYS A 8 5.77 -10.38 -7.11
CA CYS A 8 4.53 -9.94 -6.45
C CYS A 8 3.37 -9.62 -7.41
N CYS A 9 3.63 -9.51 -8.72
CA CYS A 9 2.62 -9.15 -9.73
C CYS A 9 2.37 -10.26 -10.78
N LEU A 10 2.77 -11.51 -10.50
CA LEU A 10 2.74 -12.60 -11.48
C LEU A 10 1.39 -13.34 -11.63
N SER A 11 0.31 -12.81 -11.04
CA SER A 11 -1.02 -13.40 -11.12
C SER A 11 -2.10 -12.42 -11.58
N GLY A 12 -1.83 -11.61 -12.62
CA GLY A 12 -2.88 -10.91 -13.39
C GLY A 12 -3.91 -10.07 -12.63
N LEU A 13 -3.62 -9.70 -11.37
CA LEU A 13 -4.51 -8.97 -10.45
C LEU A 13 -4.00 -7.55 -10.17
N CYS A 14 -2.71 -7.29 -10.35
CA CYS A 14 -2.12 -5.95 -10.21
C CYS A 14 -2.31 -5.17 -11.53
N ASN A 15 -3.56 -4.87 -11.85
CA ASN A 15 -3.93 -4.31 -13.15
C ASN A 15 -4.24 -2.82 -13.02
N ALA A 16 -3.78 -2.03 -13.99
CA ALA A 16 -4.04 -0.58 -14.02
C ALA A 16 -5.53 -0.20 -14.32
N MET A 17 -6.42 -1.20 -14.42
CA MET A 17 -7.86 -1.01 -14.66
C MET A 17 -8.54 -0.16 -13.57
N TYR A 18 -8.04 -0.20 -12.33
CA TYR A 18 -8.53 0.68 -11.26
C TYR A 18 -8.45 2.16 -11.69
N PHE A 19 -7.32 2.61 -12.24
CA PHE A 19 -7.15 4.00 -12.68
C PHE A 19 -8.04 4.34 -13.87
N ARG A 20 -8.43 3.36 -14.70
CA ARG A 20 -9.44 3.57 -15.75
C ARG A 20 -10.81 3.86 -15.16
N ASN A 21 -11.20 3.12 -14.12
CA ASN A 21 -12.46 3.37 -13.42
C ASN A 21 -12.44 4.75 -12.74
N VAL A 22 -11.31 5.18 -12.18
CA VAL A 22 -11.14 6.55 -11.64
C VAL A 22 -11.34 7.60 -12.72
N THR A 23 -10.68 7.47 -13.88
CA THR A 23 -10.85 8.41 -15.01
C THR A 23 -12.28 8.41 -15.59
N SER A 24 -12.99 7.28 -15.49
CA SER A 24 -14.36 7.13 -15.98
C SER A 24 -15.42 7.52 -14.94
N HIS A 25 -15.02 8.00 -13.75
CA HIS A 25 -15.92 8.27 -12.63
C HIS A 25 -16.76 7.05 -12.20
N LYS A 26 -16.21 5.84 -12.35
CA LYS A 26 -16.83 4.55 -11.99
C LYS A 26 -16.25 3.95 -10.70
N THR A 27 -15.77 4.79 -9.79
CA THR A 27 -15.19 4.37 -8.51
C THR A 27 -16.23 4.32 -7.41
N LEU A 28 -16.12 3.34 -6.51
CA LEU A 28 -17.06 3.14 -5.41
C LEU A 28 -16.93 4.23 -4.33
N PHE A 29 -15.71 4.66 -4.00
CA PHE A 29 -15.47 5.57 -2.91
C PHE A 29 -15.20 7.01 -3.38
N SER A 30 -15.69 7.99 -2.60
CA SER A 30 -15.43 9.40 -2.84
C SER A 30 -13.94 9.76 -2.70
N SER A 31 -13.20 9.03 -1.85
CA SER A 31 -11.76 9.15 -1.71
C SER A 31 -11.02 8.89 -3.03
N ASP A 32 -11.47 7.91 -3.82
CA ASP A 32 -10.88 7.56 -5.11
C ASP A 32 -11.21 8.62 -6.17
N MET A 33 -12.45 9.10 -6.20
CA MET A 33 -12.87 10.16 -7.11
C MET A 33 -12.13 11.49 -6.85
N SER A 34 -11.72 11.73 -5.60
CA SER A 34 -10.93 12.92 -5.21
C SER A 34 -9.51 12.96 -5.78
N LEU A 35 -9.04 11.89 -6.44
CA LEU A 35 -7.77 11.87 -7.15
C LEU A 35 -7.77 12.70 -8.45
N MET A 36 -8.94 12.91 -9.07
CA MET A 36 -9.10 13.67 -10.31
C MET A 36 -9.10 15.20 -10.16
N PRO A 37 -9.72 15.82 -9.13
CA PRO A 37 -9.71 17.28 -8.98
C PRO A 37 -8.36 17.87 -8.55
N LYS A 38 -7.41 17.06 -8.05
CA LYS A 38 -6.08 17.52 -7.63
C LYS A 38 -5.10 17.44 -8.80
N SER A 39 -4.50 18.57 -9.20
CA SER A 39 -3.68 18.69 -10.41
C SER A 39 -2.49 17.72 -10.48
N ASN A 40 -1.81 17.45 -9.36
CA ASN A 40 -0.69 16.51 -9.31
C ASN A 40 -1.12 15.03 -9.34
N SER A 41 -2.23 14.70 -8.69
CA SER A 41 -2.76 13.34 -8.64
C SER A 41 -3.43 12.95 -9.95
N SER A 42 -4.14 13.89 -10.59
CA SER A 42 -4.86 13.63 -11.83
C SER A 42 -3.92 13.32 -12.99
N ASP A 43 -2.77 13.99 -13.08
CA ASP A 43 -1.72 13.67 -14.04
C ASP A 43 -1.21 12.23 -13.87
N MET A 44 -1.03 11.78 -12.63
CA MET A 44 -0.59 10.42 -12.35
C MET A 44 -1.67 9.40 -12.70
N VAL A 45 -2.92 9.64 -12.30
CA VAL A 45 -4.07 8.79 -12.62
C VAL A 45 -4.24 8.65 -14.13
N ASN A 46 -4.15 9.76 -14.87
CA ASN A 46 -4.23 9.75 -16.33
C ASN A 46 -3.07 8.96 -16.97
N ARG A 47 -1.84 9.08 -16.45
CA ARG A 47 -0.69 8.31 -16.95
C ARG A 47 -0.82 6.81 -16.68
N LEU A 48 -1.37 6.43 -15.53
CA LEU A 48 -1.57 5.03 -15.14
C LEU A 48 -2.80 4.41 -15.81
N GLY A 49 -3.85 5.19 -16.08
CA GLY A 49 -5.10 4.76 -16.70
C GLY A 49 -5.10 4.73 -18.24
N ARG A 50 -3.99 5.09 -18.91
CA ARG A 50 -3.91 5.06 -20.37
C ARG A 50 -4.20 3.65 -20.92
N PRO A 51 -4.94 3.53 -22.04
CA PRO A 51 -5.13 2.26 -22.70
C PRO A 51 -3.80 1.76 -23.29
N ARG A 52 -3.11 0.94 -22.52
CA ARG A 52 -1.96 0.11 -22.91
C ARG A 52 -2.17 -1.30 -22.36
N ASP A 53 -1.26 -2.22 -22.68
CA ASP A 53 -1.26 -3.61 -22.24
C ASP A 53 -1.69 -3.80 -20.76
N PRO A 54 -2.35 -4.92 -20.42
CA PRO A 54 -2.87 -5.17 -19.07
C PRO A 54 -1.79 -5.10 -17.98
N ILE A 55 -0.53 -5.33 -18.36
CA ILE A 55 0.66 -5.09 -17.55
C ILE A 55 1.18 -3.70 -17.91
N HIS A 56 0.91 -2.73 -17.05
CA HIS A 56 1.48 -1.39 -17.20
C HIS A 56 2.77 -1.31 -16.36
N PRO A 57 3.97 -1.43 -16.95
CA PRO A 57 5.22 -1.52 -16.19
C PRO A 57 5.48 -0.29 -15.31
N LEU A 58 4.94 0.88 -15.71
CA LEU A 58 5.00 2.09 -14.90
C LEU A 58 4.10 2.01 -13.66
N PHE A 59 2.95 1.35 -13.74
CA PHE A 59 2.09 1.12 -12.58
C PHE A 59 2.78 0.15 -11.62
N GLU A 60 3.22 -1.00 -12.11
CA GLU A 60 3.88 -2.02 -11.31
C GLU A 60 5.10 -1.45 -10.57
N LYS A 61 6.00 -0.77 -11.28
CA LYS A 61 7.18 -0.15 -10.68
C LYS A 61 6.80 0.81 -9.56
N LYS A 62 5.84 1.72 -9.82
CA LYS A 62 5.39 2.68 -8.81
C LYS A 62 4.72 2.00 -7.64
N PHE A 63 3.92 0.96 -7.90
CA PHE A 63 3.26 0.18 -6.87
C PHE A 63 4.29 -0.47 -5.93
N VAL A 64 5.29 -1.16 -6.48
CA VAL A 64 6.39 -1.77 -5.70
C VAL A 64 7.12 -0.71 -4.88
N ASP A 65 7.56 0.39 -5.50
CA ASP A 65 8.29 1.47 -4.81
C ASP A 65 7.46 2.05 -3.64
N THR A 66 6.16 2.27 -3.86
CA THR A 66 5.26 2.79 -2.82
C THR A 66 5.00 1.78 -1.71
N MET A 67 4.85 0.48 -2.01
CA MET A 67 4.64 -0.55 -0.99
C MET A 67 5.88 -0.75 -0.12
N VAL A 68 7.08 -0.66 -0.70
CA VAL A 68 8.34 -0.64 0.07
C VAL A 68 8.39 0.59 0.99
N LYS A 69 8.05 1.77 0.48
CA LYS A 69 8.03 3.00 1.29
C LYS A 69 6.99 2.93 2.42
N MET A 70 5.79 2.42 2.14
CA MET A 70 4.72 2.22 3.13
C MET A 70 5.13 1.22 4.21
N GLY A 71 5.79 0.13 3.84
CA GLY A 71 6.29 -0.87 4.79
C GLY A 71 7.37 -0.36 5.75
N ASN A 72 7.95 0.81 5.47
CA ASN A 72 8.97 1.44 6.31
C ASN A 72 8.40 2.51 7.26
N ILE A 73 7.08 2.70 7.32
CA ILE A 73 6.44 3.65 8.24
C ILE A 73 6.51 3.11 9.67
N GLU A 74 7.07 3.90 10.59
CA GLU A 74 7.10 3.67 12.04
C GLU A 74 7.58 2.26 12.49
N VAL A 75 8.44 1.63 11.70
CA VAL A 75 8.90 0.27 11.97
C VAL A 75 9.70 0.14 13.27
N HIS A 76 9.37 -0.88 14.04
CA HIS A 76 10.12 -1.26 15.23
C HIS A 76 11.38 -2.06 14.83
N THR A 77 12.54 -1.44 14.99
CA THR A 77 13.85 -2.02 14.65
C THR A 77 14.78 -2.09 15.87
N GLY A 78 15.78 -2.97 15.80
CA GLY A 78 16.73 -3.18 16.90
C GLY A 78 16.05 -3.79 18.13
N LYS A 79 16.19 -3.13 19.29
CA LYS A 79 15.61 -3.57 20.57
C LYS A 79 14.23 -2.96 20.85
N LYS A 80 13.63 -2.26 19.88
CA LYS A 80 12.29 -1.68 19.99
C LYS A 80 11.26 -2.73 19.54
N GLY A 81 10.20 -2.95 20.32
CA GLY A 81 9.16 -3.95 20.06
C GLY A 81 9.48 -5.35 20.60
N GLU A 82 8.73 -6.35 20.14
CA GLU A 82 8.91 -7.77 20.48
C GLU A 82 8.67 -8.70 19.28
N MET A 83 9.31 -9.86 19.30
CA MET A 83 9.05 -10.94 18.34
C MET A 83 7.97 -11.86 18.90
N ARG A 84 6.76 -11.74 18.37
CA ARG A 84 5.58 -12.47 18.87
C ARG A 84 5.56 -13.90 18.33
N ARG A 85 5.24 -14.87 19.20
CA ARG A 85 4.97 -16.26 18.80
C ARG A 85 3.57 -16.45 18.23
N SER A 86 2.64 -15.59 18.64
CA SER A 86 1.29 -15.48 18.11
C SER A 86 0.99 -14.02 17.77
N CYS A 87 0.42 -13.77 16.59
CA CYS A 87 0.05 -12.42 16.15
C CYS A 87 -1.14 -11.83 16.92
N THR A 88 -1.87 -12.65 17.69
CA THR A 88 -3.07 -12.22 18.41
C THR A 88 -2.77 -11.66 19.79
N GLU A 89 -1.73 -12.15 20.47
CA GLU A 89 -1.40 -11.73 21.85
C GLU A 89 0.07 -11.27 22.01
N PRO A 90 0.35 -10.30 22.90
CA PRO A 90 1.72 -9.95 23.26
C PRO A 90 2.44 -11.13 23.93
N THR A 91 3.77 -11.13 23.96
CA THR A 91 4.46 -12.16 24.76
C THR A 91 4.21 -11.95 26.25
N ARG A 92 4.19 -13.04 27.05
CA ARG A 92 3.84 -12.99 28.48
C ARG A 92 4.63 -11.96 29.30
N ASN A 93 5.85 -11.64 28.90
CA ASN A 93 6.75 -10.72 29.62
C ASN A 93 6.85 -9.35 28.93
N TYR A 94 5.96 -9.04 27.99
CA TYR A 94 5.95 -7.74 27.33
C TYR A 94 5.45 -6.65 28.29
N PRO A 95 6.19 -5.54 28.48
CA PRO A 95 5.76 -4.46 29.34
C PRO A 95 4.47 -3.83 28.80
N THR A 96 3.41 -3.82 29.61
CA THR A 96 2.11 -3.21 29.26
C THR A 96 2.21 -1.71 28.95
N THR A 97 3.24 -1.03 29.48
CA THR A 97 3.56 0.39 29.20
C THR A 97 4.19 0.64 27.83
N LYS A 98 4.63 -0.43 27.14
CA LYS A 98 5.16 -0.37 25.76
C LYS A 98 4.18 -0.94 24.74
N SER A 99 3.02 -1.42 25.18
CA SER A 99 1.93 -1.73 24.27
C SER A 99 1.46 -0.42 23.67
N PRO A 100 1.36 -0.29 22.33
CA PRO A 100 0.70 0.86 21.75
C PRO A 100 -0.67 0.94 22.40
N THR A 101 -0.92 2.02 23.14
CA THR A 101 -2.23 2.34 23.69
C THR A 101 -3.23 2.16 22.56
N LEU A 102 -4.24 1.32 22.79
CA LEU A 102 -5.34 1.13 21.85
C LEU A 102 -5.77 2.52 21.39
N ILE A 103 -5.63 2.80 20.09
CA ILE A 103 -6.22 4.01 19.50
C ILE A 103 -7.67 4.01 19.96
N PRO A 104 -8.16 5.04 20.68
CA PRO A 104 -9.53 5.06 21.13
C PRO A 104 -10.41 4.89 19.88
N ARG A 105 -11.21 3.82 19.87
CA ARG A 105 -12.25 3.65 18.85
C ARG A 105 -13.19 4.84 19.01
N SER A 106 -13.12 5.78 18.08
CA SER A 106 -14.12 6.84 17.88
C SER A 106 -15.46 6.24 17.48
#